data_AF-A0A3P3XRV0-F1
#
_entry.id   AF-A0A3P3XRV0-F1
#
_cell.length_a   1.000
_cell.length_b   1.000
_cell.length_c   1.000
_cell.angle_alpha   90.00
_cell.angle_beta   90.00
_cell.angle_gamma   90.00
#
_symmetry.space_group_name_H-M   'P 1'
#
loop_
_entity.id
_entity.type
_entity.pdbx_description
1 polymer ?
#
loop_
_entity_poly.entity_id
_entity_poly.type
_entity_poly.pdbx_seq_one_letter_code
_entity_poly.pdbx_strand_id
1 'polypeptide(L)'
;MRYRNILLYMELFLALHGTISAQIRERIKFSGFDWYVRKTTEPEGPMNNLFGGLGTSVDTLPDGALRLSVVYRNGTWYSAEVWTTRSLG
;
A
#
# COMPACT_ATOMS: atom_id res chain seq x y z
N MET A 1 27.71 42.70 1.28
CA MET A 1 27.13 41.80 0.24
C MET A 1 27.60 40.38 0.52
N ARG A 2 26.74 39.45 0.98
CA ARG A 2 26.91 37.97 0.84
C ARG A 2 25.88 37.09 1.56
N TYR A 3 24.81 37.62 2.16
CA TYR A 3 23.82 36.78 2.85
C TYR A 3 22.57 36.43 2.02
N ARG A 4 22.30 37.15 0.92
CA ARG A 4 21.10 36.91 0.07
C ARG A 4 21.16 35.58 -0.70
N ASN A 5 22.34 35.12 -1.08
CA ASN A 5 22.48 33.91 -1.89
C ASN A 5 22.37 32.64 -1.04
N ILE A 6 22.85 32.67 0.22
CA ILE A 6 22.79 31.51 1.12
C ILE A 6 21.34 31.19 1.55
N LEU A 7 20.52 32.21 1.78
CA LEU A 7 19.09 32.02 2.07
C LEU A 7 18.32 31.43 0.88
N LEU A 8 18.65 31.84 -0.35
CA LEU A 8 18.03 31.31 -1.58
C LEU A 8 18.32 29.82 -1.82
N TYR A 9 19.50 29.32 -1.43
CA TYR A 9 19.81 27.89 -1.55
C TYR A 9 19.11 27.03 -0.47
N MET A 10 18.83 27.58 0.72
CA MET A 10 18.14 26.86 1.79
C MET A 10 16.64 26.66 1.49
N GLU A 11 15.99 27.66 0.89
CA GLU A 11 14.59 27.62 0.45
C GLU A 11 14.39 26.57 -0.67
N LEU A 12 15.33 26.46 -1.61
CA LEU A 12 15.26 25.48 -2.70
C LEU A 12 15.44 24.04 -2.21
N PHE A 13 16.21 23.81 -1.14
CA PHE A 13 16.40 22.49 -0.55
C PHE A 13 15.15 21.98 0.18
N LEU A 14 14.37 22.84 0.82
CA LEU A 14 13.15 22.43 1.54
C LEU A 14 11.99 22.06 0.60
N ALA A 15 11.90 22.68 -0.58
CA ALA A 15 10.84 22.39 -1.55
C ALA A 15 10.98 21.02 -2.26
N LEU A 16 12.17 20.40 -2.21
CA LEU A 16 12.47 19.10 -2.82
C LEU A 16 12.27 17.90 -1.89
N HIS A 17 12.08 18.11 -0.59
CA HIS A 17 12.13 17.02 0.41
C HIS A 17 10.79 16.76 1.10
N GLY A 18 9.78 16.39 0.33
CA GLY A 18 8.77 15.49 0.86
C GLY A 18 7.34 15.91 0.59
N THR A 19 6.86 15.60 -0.61
CA THR A 19 5.50 15.06 -0.67
C THR A 19 5.55 13.68 0.00
N ILE A 20 5.22 13.61 1.29
CA ILE A 20 4.81 12.35 1.90
C ILE A 20 3.55 11.96 1.14
N SER A 21 3.70 11.09 0.13
CA SER A 21 2.56 10.52 -0.55
C SER A 21 1.85 9.66 0.49
N ALA A 22 0.69 10.12 0.97
CA ALA A 22 -0.21 9.25 1.72
C ALA A 22 -0.46 8.02 0.85
N GLN A 23 0.00 6.86 1.29
CA GLN A 23 -0.20 5.62 0.55
C GLN A 23 -1.71 5.39 0.44
N ILE A 24 -2.26 5.57 -0.75
CA ILE A 24 -3.67 5.29 -1.02
C ILE A 24 -3.86 3.80 -0.75
N ARG A 25 -4.57 3.48 0.34
CA ARG A 25 -4.92 2.10 0.65
C ARG A 25 -6.06 1.69 -0.27
N GLU A 26 -5.80 0.67 -1.08
CA GLU A 26 -6.82 0.02 -1.90
C GLU A 26 -7.95 -0.49 -1.00
N ARG A 27 -9.20 -0.36 -1.46
CA ARG A 27 -10.39 -0.81 -0.72
C ARG A 27 -11.31 -1.65 -1.59
N ILE A 28 -11.97 -2.61 -0.96
CA ILE A 28 -13.00 -3.44 -1.58
C ILE A 28 -14.26 -3.48 -0.71
N LYS A 29 -15.41 -3.75 -1.32
CA LYS A 29 -16.66 -4.06 -0.62
C LYS A 29 -16.88 -5.57 -0.62
N PHE A 30 -17.03 -6.15 0.57
CA PHE A 30 -17.32 -7.57 0.73
C PHE A 30 -18.18 -7.78 1.97
N SER A 31 -19.22 -8.62 1.83
CA SER A 31 -20.18 -8.93 2.90
C SER A 31 -20.82 -7.69 3.55
N GLY A 32 -21.03 -6.62 2.79
CA GLY A 32 -21.62 -5.36 3.29
C GLY A 32 -20.67 -4.45 4.07
N PHE A 33 -19.37 -4.77 4.13
CA PHE A 33 -18.35 -3.95 4.80
C PHE A 33 -17.30 -3.44 3.81
N ASP A 34 -16.63 -2.36 4.19
CA ASP A 34 -15.42 -1.88 3.53
C ASP A 34 -14.19 -2.55 4.16
N TRP A 35 -13.31 -3.04 3.30
CA TRP A 35 -12.06 -3.69 3.67
C TRP A 35 -10.90 -2.96 3.01
N TYR A 36 -9.84 -2.70 3.77
CA TYR A 36 -8.54 -2.33 3.22
C TYR A 36 -7.84 -3.56 2.67
N VAL A 37 -7.10 -3.39 1.58
CA VAL A 37 -6.27 -4.42 0.96
C VAL A 37 -4.80 -4.11 1.21
N ARG A 38 -4.03 -5.08 1.72
CA ARG A 38 -2.59 -4.91 1.95
C ARG A 38 -1.84 -4.98 0.63
N LYS A 39 -0.92 -4.05 0.44
CA LYS A 39 0.03 -4.06 -0.67
C LYS A 39 1.37 -3.51 -0.19
N THR A 40 2.45 -4.23 -0.47
CA THR A 40 3.79 -3.83 -0.05
C THR A 40 4.75 -3.90 -1.23
N THR A 41 5.69 -2.97 -1.26
CA THR A 41 6.81 -2.97 -2.20
C THR A 41 8.06 -3.61 -1.60
N GLU A 42 8.10 -3.71 -0.27
CA GLU A 42 9.18 -4.31 0.49
C GLU A 42 8.66 -5.47 1.34
N PRO A 43 9.49 -6.47 1.64
CA PRO A 43 9.10 -7.60 2.47
C PRO A 43 8.77 -7.17 3.92
N GLU A 44 7.70 -7.71 4.50
CA GLU A 44 7.26 -7.38 5.86
C GLU A 44 6.96 -8.64 6.70
N GLY A 45 7.13 -8.52 8.02
CA GLY A 45 6.77 -9.56 8.99
C GLY A 45 7.77 -10.73 9.09
N PRO A 46 7.49 -11.72 9.96
CA PRO A 46 8.45 -12.76 10.35
C PRO A 46 8.92 -13.68 9.21
N MET A 47 8.19 -13.69 8.08
CA MET A 47 8.51 -14.49 6.89
C MET A 47 8.84 -13.65 5.67
N ASN A 48 9.11 -12.34 5.82
CA ASN A 48 9.43 -11.44 4.70
C ASN A 48 8.36 -11.52 3.59
N ASN A 49 7.09 -11.40 3.96
CA ASN A 49 5.99 -11.49 3.01
C ASN A 49 5.93 -10.22 2.17
N LEU A 50 5.73 -10.39 0.86
CA LEU A 50 5.26 -9.32 -0.02
C LEU A 50 3.75 -9.46 -0.19
N PHE A 51 3.02 -8.37 -0.05
CA PHE A 51 1.56 -8.39 -0.22
C PHE A 51 1.19 -7.84 -1.60
N GLY A 52 0.50 -8.66 -2.39
CA GLY A 52 0.24 -8.38 -3.81
C GLY A 52 -0.84 -7.32 -4.09
N GLY A 53 -1.75 -7.06 -3.15
CA GLY A 53 -2.87 -6.15 -3.37
C GLY A 53 -3.97 -6.71 -4.28
N LEU A 54 -4.89 -5.83 -4.68
CA LEU A 54 -6.04 -6.17 -5.53
C LEU A 54 -5.57 -6.55 -6.95
N GLY A 55 -6.10 -7.66 -7.49
CA GLY A 55 -5.75 -8.18 -8.82
C GLY A 55 -4.46 -9.02 -8.88
N THR A 56 -3.73 -9.11 -7.76
CA THR A 56 -2.54 -9.97 -7.65
C THR A 56 -2.76 -11.11 -6.67
N SER A 57 -3.05 -10.80 -5.40
CA SER A 57 -3.25 -11.79 -4.35
C SER A 57 -4.64 -11.69 -3.68
N VAL A 58 -5.39 -10.63 -3.98
CA VAL A 58 -6.77 -10.42 -3.53
C VAL A 58 -7.66 -10.16 -4.74
N ASP A 59 -8.79 -10.86 -4.86
CA ASP A 59 -9.77 -10.66 -5.93
C ASP A 59 -11.21 -10.71 -5.40
N THR A 60 -12.09 -9.89 -5.97
CA THR A 60 -13.55 -10.08 -5.88
C THR A 60 -14.02 -10.81 -7.13
N LEU A 61 -14.55 -12.01 -6.97
CA LEU A 61 -15.00 -12.85 -8.06
C LEU A 61 -16.40 -12.41 -8.57
N PRO A 62 -16.77 -12.76 -9.82
CA PRO A 62 -18.09 -12.39 -10.37
C PRO A 62 -19.29 -12.92 -9.58
N ASP A 63 -19.12 -14.00 -8.82
CA ASP A 63 -20.13 -14.58 -7.93
C ASP A 63 -20.23 -13.86 -6.57
N GLY A 64 -19.43 -12.82 -6.34
CA GLY A 64 -19.39 -12.06 -5.10
C GLY A 64 -18.47 -12.64 -4.03
N ALA A 65 -17.77 -13.75 -4.29
CA ALA A 65 -16.80 -14.30 -3.36
C ALA A 65 -15.53 -13.43 -3.26
N LEU A 66 -14.97 -13.33 -2.06
CA LEU A 66 -13.64 -12.78 -1.83
C LEU A 66 -12.61 -13.91 -1.89
N ARG A 67 -11.69 -13.83 -2.85
CA ARG A 67 -10.56 -14.76 -2.97
C ARG A 67 -9.29 -14.13 -2.43
N LEU A 68 -8.64 -14.84 -1.51
CA LEU A 68 -7.28 -14.59 -1.05
C LEU A 68 -6.38 -15.71 -1.57
N SER A 69 -5.21 -15.38 -2.11
CA SER A 69 -4.33 -16.38 -2.72
C SER A 69 -2.86 -16.10 -2.45
N VAL A 70 -2.08 -17.16 -2.25
CA VAL A 70 -0.62 -17.10 -2.31
C VAL A 70 -0.21 -17.33 -3.77
N VAL A 71 0.45 -16.35 -4.37
CA VAL A 71 0.68 -16.30 -5.83
C VAL A 71 2.16 -16.13 -6.12
N TYR A 72 2.70 -16.96 -7.02
CA TYR A 72 4.07 -16.79 -7.55
C TYR A 72 4.03 -16.06 -8.90
N ARG A 73 4.67 -14.89 -9.01
CA ARG A 73 4.79 -14.11 -10.25
C ARG A 73 6.18 -13.50 -10.35
N ASN A 74 6.79 -13.59 -11.54
CA ASN A 74 8.08 -12.95 -11.85
C ASN A 74 9.20 -13.25 -10.84
N GLY A 75 9.27 -14.47 -10.32
CA GLY A 75 10.29 -14.85 -9.35
C GLY A 75 9.91 -14.58 -7.89
N THR A 76 8.74 -14.02 -7.62
CA THR A 76 8.33 -13.53 -6.30
C THR A 76 7.04 -14.18 -5.82
N TRP A 77 7.02 -14.56 -4.54
CA TRP A 77 5.81 -15.00 -3.84
C TRP A 77 5.08 -13.81 -3.22
N TYR A 78 3.78 -13.74 -3.46
CA TYR A 78 2.89 -12.72 -2.92
C TYR A 78 1.86 -13.36 -2.00
N SER A 79 1.74 -12.83 -0.80
CA SER A 79 0.73 -13.14 0.20
C SER A 79 -0.49 -12.21 0.05
N ALA A 80 -1.58 -12.57 0.71
CA ALA A 80 -2.85 -11.86 0.67
C ALA A 80 -3.27 -11.46 2.08
N GLU A 81 -3.71 -10.21 2.24
CA GLU A 81 -4.29 -9.74 3.50
C GLU A 81 -5.30 -8.63 3.23
N VAL A 82 -6.41 -8.71 3.95
CA VAL A 82 -7.42 -7.65 4.03
C VAL A 82 -7.80 -7.44 5.48
N TRP A 83 -8.20 -6.23 5.84
CA TRP A 83 -8.73 -5.94 7.18
C TRP A 83 -9.87 -4.92 7.09
N THR A 84 -10.82 -5.04 8.01
CA THR A 84 -11.99 -4.16 8.04
C THR A 84 -11.61 -2.73 8.41
N THR A 85 -12.38 -1.76 7.94
CA THR A 85 -12.20 -0.35 8.33
C THR A 85 -12.66 -0.05 9.76
N ARG A 86 -13.28 -1.01 10.43
CA ARG A 86 -13.80 -0.92 11.81
C ARG A 86 -13.73 -2.28 12.50
N SER A 87 -13.69 -2.28 13.83
CA SER A 87 -13.93 -3.51 14.62
C SER A 87 -15.36 -4.01 14.41
N LEU A 88 -15.55 -5.34 14.41
CA LEU A 88 -16.86 -5.98 14.21
C LEU A 88 -17.44 -6.63 15.47
N GLY A 89 -16.75 -6.54 16.61
CA GLY A 89 -17.17 -7.15 17.87
C GLY A 89 -16.18 -8.20 18.35
#